data_AF-A0AAW6FIJ2-F1
#
_entry.id   AF-A0AAW6FIJ2-F1
#
_cell.length_a   1.000
_cell.length_b   1.000
_cell.length_c   1.000
_cell.angle_alpha   90.00
_cell.angle_beta   90.00
_cell.angle_gamma   90.00
#
_symmetry.space_group_name_H-M   'P 1'
#
loop_
_entity.id
_entity.type
_entity.pdbx_description
1 polymer ?
#
loop_
_entity_poly.entity_id
_entity_poly.type
_entity_poly.pdbx_seq_one_letter_code
_entity_poly.pdbx_strand_id
1 'polypeptide(L)'
;MKVRPFYVAVDGITIKVLGVSFNIRAYENDTKVTLIEGKIAAPANGKGYTLTPGKQLKRGKTLGGVGIRTVDPTEIIAWTKGYYVFKKSRLQEVVSTLQNWMESPS
;
A
#
# COMPACT_ATOMS: atom_id res chain seq x y z
N MET A 1 15.51 -13.75 -23.50
CA MET A 1 15.62 -12.60 -22.57
C MET A 1 15.68 -13.11 -21.13
N LYS A 2 16.65 -12.67 -20.32
CA LYS A 2 16.72 -13.01 -18.89
C LYS A 2 15.91 -11.97 -18.11
N VAL A 3 14.79 -12.40 -17.53
CA VAL A 3 13.91 -11.53 -16.75
C VAL A 3 14.65 -11.10 -15.47
N ARG A 4 14.83 -9.79 -15.26
CA ARG A 4 15.39 -9.23 -14.02
C ARG A 4 14.23 -8.82 -13.10
N PRO A 5 13.90 -9.60 -12.07
CA PRO A 5 12.84 -9.22 -11.14
C PRO A 5 13.21 -7.94 -10.39
N PHE A 6 12.22 -7.06 -10.19
CA PHE A 6 12.33 -5.92 -9.29
C PHE A 6 11.78 -6.30 -7.93
N TYR A 7 12.41 -5.81 -6.87
CA TYR A 7 12.01 -6.10 -5.49
C TYR A 7 11.81 -4.78 -4.74
N VAL A 8 10.73 -4.69 -3.98
CA VAL A 8 10.50 -3.59 -3.04
C VAL A 8 10.46 -4.15 -1.63
N ALA A 9 11.36 -3.68 -0.77
CA ALA A 9 11.43 -4.06 0.64
C ALA A 9 11.08 -2.84 1.50
N VAL A 10 10.08 -2.98 2.36
CA VAL A 10 9.61 -1.91 3.26
C VAL A 10 9.00 -2.51 4.52
N ASP A 11 9.45 -2.08 5.69
CA ASP A 11 8.90 -2.46 7.00
C ASP A 11 8.63 -3.98 7.17
N GLY A 12 9.57 -4.83 6.75
CA GLY A 12 9.45 -6.29 6.83
C GLY A 12 8.52 -6.94 5.80
N ILE A 13 8.06 -6.17 4.80
CA ILE A 13 7.34 -6.65 3.62
C ILE A 13 8.31 -6.64 2.45
N THR A 14 8.46 -7.77 1.76
CA THR A 14 9.26 -7.85 0.52
C THR A 14 8.38 -8.30 -0.63
N ILE A 15 8.23 -7.44 -1.64
CA ILE A 15 7.38 -7.68 -2.80
C ILE A 15 8.27 -7.93 -4.01
N LYS A 16 8.13 -9.10 -4.65
CA LYS A 16 8.70 -9.37 -5.97
C LYS A 16 7.70 -8.92 -7.02
N VAL A 17 8.12 -8.05 -7.94
CA VAL A 17 7.23 -7.48 -8.94
C VAL A 17 7.73 -7.70 -10.35
N LEU A 18 6.81 -8.11 -11.22
CA LEU A 18 7.04 -8.27 -12.64
C LEU A 18 5.73 -8.00 -13.40
N GLY A 19 5.66 -6.94 -14.20
CA GLY A 19 4.45 -6.61 -14.97
C GLY A 19 3.22 -6.37 -14.10
N VAL A 20 3.39 -5.64 -12.98
CA VAL A 20 2.31 -5.33 -12.03
C VAL A 20 2.28 -3.83 -11.73
N SER A 21 1.08 -3.35 -11.40
CA SER A 21 0.87 -2.00 -10.89
C SER A 21 0.41 -2.09 -9.44
N PHE A 22 1.11 -1.43 -8.52
CA PHE A 22 0.81 -1.45 -7.09
C PHE A 22 1.10 -0.08 -6.45
N ASN A 23 0.52 0.17 -5.29
CA ASN A 23 0.75 1.38 -4.49
C ASN A 23 1.26 0.99 -3.10
N ILE A 24 2.31 1.67 -2.62
CA ILE A 24 2.81 1.54 -1.25
C ILE A 24 2.63 2.87 -0.53
N ARG A 25 2.09 2.80 0.69
CA ARG A 25 1.98 3.92 1.63
C ARG A 25 2.56 3.48 2.96
N ALA A 26 3.73 3.99 3.34
CA ALA A 26 4.51 3.52 4.49
C ALA A 26 4.80 4.66 5.48
N TYR A 27 3.77 5.09 6.22
CA TYR A 27 3.89 6.16 7.20
C TYR A 27 4.08 5.60 8.62
N GLU A 28 4.24 6.48 9.60
CA GLU A 28 4.66 6.14 10.97
C GLU A 28 3.83 5.03 11.64
N ASN A 29 2.52 5.00 11.41
CA ASN A 29 1.62 4.05 12.08
C ASN A 29 1.48 2.70 11.34
N ASP A 30 1.50 2.72 10.01
CA ASP A 30 1.25 1.53 9.21
C ASP A 30 1.90 1.58 7.82
N THR A 31 2.10 0.38 7.29
CA THR A 31 2.52 0.13 5.92
C THR A 31 1.36 -0.50 5.17
N LYS A 32 0.91 0.15 4.11
CA LYS A 32 -0.17 -0.33 3.23
C LYS A 32 0.37 -0.63 1.84
N VAL A 33 0.05 -1.82 1.34
CA VAL A 33 0.36 -2.26 -0.02
C VAL A 33 -0.96 -2.56 -0.73
N THR A 34 -1.27 -1.85 -1.81
CA THR A 34 -2.48 -2.08 -2.61
C THR A 34 -2.11 -2.55 -3.99
N LEU A 35 -2.74 -3.62 -4.48
CA LEU A 35 -2.53 -4.07 -5.85
C LEU A 35 -3.57 -3.44 -6.79
N ILE A 36 -3.08 -2.84 -7.87
CA ILE A 36 -3.88 -2.20 -8.92
C ILE A 36 -4.05 -3.18 -10.09
N GLU A 37 -2.96 -3.79 -10.56
CA GLU A 37 -2.97 -4.77 -11.66
C GLU A 37 -1.98 -5.92 -11.43
N GLY A 38 -2.31 -7.09 -12.00
CA GLY A 38 -1.48 -8.29 -11.94
C GLY A 38 -1.68 -9.11 -10.66
N LYS A 39 -0.61 -9.69 -10.12
CA LYS A 39 -0.63 -10.52 -8.91
C LYS A 39 0.71 -10.42 -8.18
N ILE A 40 0.69 -10.17 -6.88
CA ILE A 40 1.92 -10.08 -6.08
C ILE A 40 1.86 -10.97 -4.84
N ALA A 41 3.01 -11.53 -4.48
CA ALA A 41 3.24 -12.05 -3.14
C ALA A 41 3.77 -10.92 -2.25
N ALA A 42 3.20 -10.75 -1.07
CA ALA A 42 3.57 -9.73 -0.09
C ALA A 42 3.74 -10.38 1.29
N PRO A 43 4.76 -11.24 1.50
CA PRO A 43 5.04 -11.82 2.80
C PRO A 43 5.23 -10.74 3.87
N ALA A 44 4.66 -10.96 5.04
CA ALA A 44 4.77 -10.06 6.19
C ALA A 44 4.76 -10.88 7.50
N ASN A 45 5.67 -10.55 8.42
CA ASN A 45 5.84 -11.25 9.71
C ASN A 45 5.89 -12.79 9.59
N GLY A 46 6.67 -13.30 8.64
CA GLY A 46 6.83 -14.74 8.42
C GLY A 46 5.61 -15.45 7.81
N LYS A 47 4.51 -14.73 7.52
CA LYS A 47 3.34 -15.28 6.82
C LYS A 47 3.32 -14.83 5.37
N GLY A 48 3.01 -15.76 4.47
CA GLY A 48 2.81 -15.47 3.06
C GLY A 48 1.43 -14.87 2.80
N TYR A 49 1.39 -13.75 2.07
CA TYR A 49 0.15 -13.15 1.59
C TYR A 49 0.21 -13.00 0.07
N THR A 50 -0.93 -13.18 -0.59
CA THR A 50 -1.08 -12.92 -2.03
C THR A 50 -2.12 -11.84 -2.21
N LEU A 51 -1.79 -10.82 -3.00
CA LEU A 51 -2.73 -9.78 -3.39
C LEU A 51 -3.17 -9.98 -4.84
N THR A 52 -4.46 -9.76 -5.05
CA THR A 52 -5.11 -9.59 -6.36
C THR A 52 -5.59 -8.14 -6.49
N PRO A 53 -5.92 -7.65 -7.70
CA PRO A 53 -6.39 -6.28 -7.89
C PRO A 53 -7.52 -5.90 -6.92
N GLY A 54 -7.45 -4.71 -6.34
CA GLY A 54 -8.40 -4.24 -5.32
C GLY A 54 -8.15 -4.75 -3.90
N LYS A 55 -7.11 -5.56 -3.67
CA LYS A 55 -6.72 -5.98 -2.31
C LYS A 55 -5.62 -5.07 -1.75
N GLN A 56 -5.81 -4.66 -0.51
CA GLN A 56 -4.84 -3.89 0.26
C GLN A 56 -4.41 -4.67 1.50
N LEU A 57 -3.12 -4.96 1.62
CA LEU A 57 -2.48 -5.41 2.86
C LEU A 57 -2.13 -4.19 3.71
N LYS A 58 -2.48 -4.21 5.00
CA LYS A 58 -2.05 -3.24 6.02
C LYS A 58 -1.27 -3.97 7.09
N ARG A 59 -0.05 -3.50 7.37
CA ARG A 59 0.78 -3.92 8.51
C ARG A 59 0.91 -2.76 9.48
N GLY A 60 0.44 -2.93 10.71
CA GLY A 60 0.67 -1.96 11.78
C GLY A 60 2.11 -2.06 12.30
N LYS A 61 2.77 -0.92 12.54
CA LYS A 61 4.18 -0.91 12.99
C LYS A 61 4.34 -1.21 14.48
N THR A 62 3.38 -0.80 15.32
CA THR A 62 3.45 -0.98 16.78
C THR A 62 3.15 -2.41 17.24
N LEU A 63 1.99 -2.96 16.88
CA LEU A 63 1.54 -4.30 17.31
C LEU A 63 1.85 -5.40 16.29
N GLY A 64 2.43 -5.04 15.14
CA GLY A 64 2.72 -5.98 14.06
C GLY A 64 1.48 -6.58 13.39
N GLY A 65 0.25 -6.16 13.72
CA GLY A 65 -0.97 -6.72 13.13
C GLY A 65 -0.97 -6.60 11.60
N VAL A 66 -1.30 -7.70 10.91
CA VAL A 66 -1.43 -7.73 9.44
C VAL A 66 -2.87 -8.06 9.08
N GLY A 67 -3.46 -7.27 8.19
CA GLY A 67 -4.81 -7.51 7.67
C GLY A 67 -4.90 -7.21 6.18
N ILE A 68 -5.83 -7.87 5.50
CA ILE A 68 -6.16 -7.60 4.10
C ILE A 68 -7.61 -7.12 4.03
N ARG A 69 -7.85 -6.07 3.24
CA ARG A 69 -9.19 -5.58 2.92
C ARG A 69 -9.36 -5.33 1.44
N THR A 70 -10.60 -5.29 0.98
CA THR A 70 -10.94 -4.81 -0.36
C THR A 70 -11.01 -3.28 -0.35
N VAL A 71 -10.48 -2.65 -1.39
CA VAL A 71 -10.49 -1.20 -1.63
C VAL A 71 -10.77 -0.93 -3.09
N ASP A 72 -11.21 0.29 -3.40
CA ASP A 72 -11.23 0.80 -4.77
C ASP A 72 -9.82 1.32 -5.14
N PRO A 73 -9.10 0.69 -6.09
CA PRO A 73 -7.76 1.15 -6.48
C PRO A 73 -7.74 2.57 -7.01
N THR A 74 -8.84 3.03 -7.64
CA THR A 74 -8.92 4.37 -8.23
C THR A 74 -8.84 5.46 -7.19
N GLU A 75 -9.41 5.22 -6.00
CA GLU A 75 -9.32 6.11 -4.85
C GLU A 75 -7.91 6.11 -4.26
N ILE A 76 -7.28 4.93 -4.19
CA ILE A 76 -5.95 4.76 -3.60
C ILE A 76 -4.87 5.48 -4.41
N ILE A 77 -4.99 5.52 -5.73
CA ILE A 77 -4.00 6.16 -6.62
C ILE A 77 -4.40 7.56 -7.06
N ALA A 78 -5.53 8.11 -6.59
CA ALA A 78 -6.00 9.45 -6.97
C ALA A 78 -4.96 10.54 -6.71
N TRP A 79 -4.09 10.36 -5.71
CA TRP A 79 -3.03 11.30 -5.36
C TRP A 79 -2.01 11.49 -6.50
N THR A 80 -1.82 10.47 -7.34
CA THR A 80 -0.96 10.55 -8.53
C THR A 80 -1.50 11.53 -9.57
N LYS A 81 -2.77 11.93 -9.44
CA LYS A 81 -3.46 12.94 -10.25
C LYS A 81 -3.74 14.23 -9.48
N GLY A 82 -3.18 14.40 -8.27
CA GLY A 82 -3.36 15.58 -7.44
C GLY A 82 -4.64 15.59 -6.58
N TYR A 83 -5.34 14.46 -6.44
CA TYR A 83 -6.59 14.38 -5.67
C TYR A 83 -6.49 13.39 -4.50
N TYR A 84 -7.17 13.68 -3.39
CA TYR A 84 -7.41 12.70 -2.33
C TYR A 84 -8.92 12.40 -2.23
N VAL A 85 -9.26 11.12 -2.14
CA VAL A 85 -10.66 10.68 -2.05
C VAL A 85 -10.92 10.07 -0.67
N PHE A 86 -11.93 10.58 0.03
CA PHE A 86 -12.33 10.10 1.35
C PHE A 86 -13.81 9.70 1.31
N LYS A 87 -14.11 8.41 1.47
CA LYS A 87 -15.48 7.88 1.53
C LYS A 87 -15.73 7.22 2.87
N LYS A 88 -16.67 7.77 3.65
CA LYS A 88 -17.01 7.28 5.00
C LYS A 88 -15.76 7.11 5.89
N SER A 89 -14.75 7.95 5.68
CA SER A 89 -13.49 7.91 6.42
C SER A 89 -13.65 8.60 7.76
N ARG A 90 -12.92 8.11 8.77
CA ARG A 90 -12.87 8.79 10.08
C ARG A 90 -12.09 10.10 9.93
N LEU A 91 -12.50 11.16 10.61
CA LEU A 91 -11.82 12.46 10.55
C LEU A 91 -10.31 12.35 10.84
N GLN A 92 -9.93 11.49 11.80
CA GLN A 92 -8.53 11.22 12.13
C GLN A 92 -7.72 10.71 10.92
N GLU A 93 -8.31 9.87 10.06
CA GLU A 93 -7.64 9.38 8.85
C GLU A 93 -7.47 10.46 7.77
N VAL A 94 -8.44 11.38 7.69
CA VAL A 94 -8.39 12.54 6.79
C VAL A 94 -7.26 13.47 7.21
N VAL A 95 -7.24 13.89 8.48
CA VAL A 95 -6.21 14.79 9.03
C VAL A 95 -4.81 14.19 8.88
N SER A 96 -4.63 12.91 9.24
CA SER A 96 -3.35 12.23 9.07
C SER A 96 -2.90 12.16 7.61
N THR A 97 -3.82 12.02 6.66
CA THR A 97 -3.47 12.03 5.23
C THR A 97 -3.03 13.41 4.74
N LEU A 98 -3.68 14.47 5.22
CA LEU A 98 -3.31 15.84 4.86
C LEU A 98 -1.97 16.27 5.49
N GLN A 99 -1.69 15.87 6.74
CA GLN A 99 -0.39 16.11 7.39
C GLN A 99 0.76 15.52 6.56
N ASN A 100 0.63 14.25 6.19
CA ASN A 100 1.65 13.56 5.39
C ASN A 100 1.86 14.16 3.99
N TRP A 101 0.84 14.82 3.43
CA TRP A 101 0.97 15.51 2.15
C TRP A 101 1.79 16.79 2.30
N MET A 102 1.52 17.59 3.35
CA MET A 102 2.27 18.83 3.61
C MET A 102 3.75 18.58 3.91
N GLU A 103 4.10 17.41 4.45
CA GLU A 103 5.48 17.00 4.71
C GLU A 103 6.25 16.53 3.46
N SER A 104 5.56 16.24 2.36
CA SER A 104 6.20 15.83 1.11
C SER A 104 6.59 17.08 0.31
N PRO A 105 7.89 17.36 0.07
CA PRO A 105 8.30 18.57 -0.62
C PRO A 105 7.73 18.60 -2.03
N SER A 106 7.15 19.75 -2.39
CA SER A 106 6.71 20.10 -3.74
C SER A 106 7.89 20.21 -4.70
#